data_AF-A0A7D4BBF5-F1
#
_entry.id   AF-A0A7D4BBF5-F1
#
_cell.length_a   1.000
_cell.length_b   1.000
_cell.length_c   1.000
_cell.angle_alpha   90.00
_cell.angle_beta   90.00
_cell.angle_gamma   90.00
#
_symmetry.space_group_name_H-M   'P 1'
#
loop_
_entity.id
_entity.type
_entity.pdbx_description
1 polymer ?
#
loop_
_entity_poly.entity_id
_entity_poly.type
_entity_poly.pdbx_seq_one_letter_code
_entity_poly.pdbx_strand_id
1 'polypeptide(L)'
;MTRVIHTGDTHVGYSQYHSPVRRQDFLDAFEAVVDDAVDDGVDAVVHAGDLFHDRRPELGDLMGTISVLRRLDDAGIPFLAVVGNHESTRGGQWLDLFERLGLATRLGDEPVVVGDTAFYGLDHVPVSRRDDLDYAFAGHDAEYAALVAHGLFEPFGYADWDTETVLTESDVDFDAMLLGDNHTPDTARVADTWVTYPGSTERASASEREGRGYNVVVFDADAAGGDDRVEIRRRALDTRPFVFVSVELREGEGESRVRERVREHDLAEAVVHVEVTGEGDPVTPAAVEEFATDEGALIARVTDRREVDADGEVDVSFADPEDAVRDRLDEMSLSTAARDVESAVREDTVPDANVRETVKRRVEKRLDGDGDLGAFEAVEPDAETADDDDGGEPAAESDDAEDGAPDNDESDDAEDGAPDNDESDDAEDGAPDNDEPDGDEPEPDESDADPAEATDADAASPDGQVSMEDYL
;
A
#
# COMPACT_ATOMS: atom_id res chain seq x y z
N MET A 1 11.99 -1.81 39.10
CA MET A 1 10.78 -1.53 38.32
C MET A 1 11.22 -0.82 37.07
N THR A 2 11.02 -1.47 35.92
CA THR A 2 11.25 -0.91 34.60
C THR A 2 9.91 -0.82 33.88
N ARG A 3 9.56 0.34 33.35
CA ARG A 3 8.33 0.59 32.60
C ARG A 3 8.67 1.07 31.20
N VAL A 4 8.20 0.35 30.19
CA VAL A 4 8.44 0.66 28.79
C VAL A 4 7.15 0.77 28.00
N ILE A 5 7.22 1.49 26.88
CA ILE A 5 6.21 1.37 25.83
C ILE A 5 6.67 0.32 24.85
N HIS A 6 5.82 -0.66 24.57
CA HIS A 6 5.97 -1.63 23.50
C HIS A 6 5.03 -1.25 22.36
N THR A 7 5.63 -0.91 21.23
CA THR A 7 4.96 -0.55 19.98
C THR A 7 5.60 -1.31 18.82
N GLY A 8 5.00 -1.28 17.65
CA GLY A 8 5.51 -1.89 16.42
C GLY A 8 4.63 -1.46 15.25
N ASP A 9 4.98 -1.89 14.04
CA ASP A 9 4.11 -1.79 12.87
C ASP A 9 3.58 -0.36 12.66
N THR A 10 4.47 0.63 12.77
CA THR A 10 4.11 2.05 12.57
C THR A 10 4.01 2.41 11.10
N HIS A 11 4.66 1.67 10.21
CA HIS A 11 4.52 1.81 8.76
C HIS A 11 4.64 3.27 8.28
N VAL A 12 5.59 4.03 8.84
CA VAL A 12 5.82 5.42 8.45
C VAL A 12 6.08 5.47 6.94
N GLY A 13 5.42 6.41 6.27
CA GLY A 13 5.47 6.56 4.81
C GLY A 13 4.38 5.82 4.06
N TYR A 14 3.54 5.00 4.72
CA TYR A 14 2.45 4.31 4.04
C TYR A 14 1.39 5.27 3.52
N SER A 15 1.34 5.43 2.19
CA SER A 15 0.35 6.27 1.51
C SER A 15 -0.93 5.48 1.22
N GLN A 16 -1.63 5.05 2.28
CA GLN A 16 -2.88 4.28 2.15
C GLN A 16 -3.89 5.03 1.27
N TYR A 17 -4.49 4.32 0.31
CA TYR A 17 -5.39 4.88 -0.71
C TYR A 17 -4.77 5.99 -1.58
N HIS A 18 -3.43 6.00 -1.71
CA HIS A 18 -2.66 7.05 -2.37
C HIS A 18 -2.87 8.45 -1.77
N SER A 19 -3.28 8.52 -0.50
CA SER A 19 -3.56 9.78 0.18
C SER A 19 -2.34 10.29 0.94
N PRO A 20 -1.84 11.49 0.63
CA PRO A 20 -0.77 12.11 1.40
C PRO A 20 -1.20 12.45 2.84
N VAL A 21 -2.51 12.64 3.06
CA VAL A 21 -3.06 12.84 4.42
C VAL A 21 -2.95 11.53 5.20
N ARG A 22 -3.32 10.38 4.60
CA ARG A 22 -3.14 9.08 5.25
C ARG A 22 -1.67 8.79 5.56
N ARG A 23 -0.76 9.13 4.65
CA ARG A 23 0.68 9.02 4.91
C ARG A 23 1.11 9.77 6.17
N GLN A 24 0.60 10.99 6.34
CA GLN A 24 0.89 11.79 7.53
C GLN A 24 0.29 11.17 8.80
N ASP A 25 -0.91 10.56 8.72
CA ASP A 25 -1.53 9.92 9.88
C ASP A 25 -0.66 8.81 10.50
N PHE A 26 0.08 8.04 9.69
CA PHE A 26 1.02 7.02 10.22
C PHE A 26 2.17 7.66 11.01
N LEU A 27 2.68 8.80 10.54
CA LEU A 27 3.69 9.56 11.28
C LEU A 27 3.09 10.21 12.55
N ASP A 28 1.89 10.79 12.45
CA ASP A 28 1.19 11.42 13.58
C ASP A 28 0.85 10.39 14.68
N ALA A 29 0.47 9.16 14.30
CA ALA A 29 0.24 8.07 15.24
C ALA A 29 1.53 7.67 15.97
N PHE A 30 2.67 7.60 15.26
CA PHE A 30 3.96 7.34 15.91
C PHE A 30 4.40 8.52 16.81
N GLU A 31 4.16 9.76 16.38
CA GLU A 31 4.37 10.94 17.22
C GLU A 31 3.56 10.86 18.51
N ALA A 32 2.27 10.50 18.45
CA ALA A 32 1.43 10.35 19.64
C ALA A 32 1.96 9.31 20.63
N VAL A 33 2.52 8.18 20.14
CA VAL A 33 3.19 7.19 21.02
C VAL A 33 4.37 7.81 21.75
N VAL A 34 5.16 8.62 21.06
CA VAL A 34 6.34 9.29 21.64
C VAL A 34 5.95 10.42 22.59
N ASP A 35 4.90 11.17 22.28
CA ASP A 35 4.33 12.18 23.18
C ASP A 35 3.96 11.54 24.51
N ASP A 36 3.20 10.46 24.47
CA ASP A 36 2.81 9.72 25.65
C ASP A 36 4.02 9.12 26.40
N ALA A 37 5.05 8.64 25.67
CA ALA A 37 6.29 8.14 26.28
C ALA A 37 6.98 9.21 27.13
N VAL A 38 7.10 10.42 26.58
CA VAL A 38 7.74 11.57 27.23
C VAL A 38 6.89 12.06 28.39
N ASP A 39 5.58 12.20 28.20
CA ASP A 39 4.66 12.69 29.22
C ASP A 39 4.56 11.73 30.42
N ASP A 40 4.55 10.43 30.17
CA ASP A 40 4.54 9.43 31.23
C ASP A 40 5.91 9.26 31.90
N GLY A 41 7.01 9.62 31.22
CA GLY A 41 8.37 9.38 31.68
C GLY A 41 8.68 7.88 31.77
N VAL A 42 8.47 7.16 30.68
CA VAL A 42 8.85 5.73 30.58
C VAL A 42 10.36 5.56 30.49
N ASP A 43 10.86 4.39 30.87
CA ASP A 43 12.30 4.10 30.89
C ASP A 43 12.87 3.80 29.50
N ALA A 44 12.02 3.35 28.56
CA ALA A 44 12.36 3.16 27.16
C ALA A 44 11.10 3.08 26.27
N VAL A 45 11.29 3.33 24.97
CA VAL A 45 10.36 2.92 23.92
C VAL A 45 10.98 1.72 23.20
N VAL A 46 10.22 0.63 23.11
CA VAL A 46 10.60 -0.63 22.46
C VAL A 46 9.75 -0.79 21.20
N HIS A 47 10.39 -0.79 20.03
CA HIS A 47 9.74 -0.91 18.73
C HIS A 47 10.03 -2.28 18.10
N ALA A 48 8.99 -3.11 17.97
CA ALA A 48 9.11 -4.49 17.53
C ALA A 48 9.16 -4.64 16.00
N GLY A 49 9.88 -3.77 15.29
CA GLY A 49 10.00 -3.79 13.82
C GLY A 49 8.87 -3.13 13.04
N ASP A 50 9.07 -3.02 11.73
CA ASP A 50 8.21 -2.31 10.76
C ASP A 50 7.97 -0.84 11.10
N LEU A 51 9.06 -0.14 11.40
CA LEU A 51 9.06 1.31 11.58
C LEU A 51 8.63 2.02 10.28
N PHE A 52 9.16 1.58 9.14
CA PHE A 52 8.80 2.08 7.80
C PHE A 52 8.00 1.05 7.00
N HIS A 53 7.08 1.56 6.18
CA HIS A 53 6.31 0.71 5.28
C HIS A 53 7.11 0.23 4.07
N ASP A 54 8.00 1.06 3.56
CA ASP A 54 8.79 0.77 2.38
C ASP A 54 10.27 0.59 2.72
N ARG A 55 10.95 -0.29 1.98
CA ARG A 55 12.42 -0.44 2.04
C ARG A 55 13.16 0.85 1.65
N ARG A 56 12.46 1.78 0.99
CA ARG A 56 12.96 3.07 0.50
C ARG A 56 12.02 4.20 0.92
N PRO A 57 11.95 4.54 2.22
CA PRO A 57 11.18 5.68 2.71
C PRO A 57 11.63 6.97 2.02
N GLU A 58 10.71 7.92 1.87
CA GLU A 58 11.03 9.22 1.29
C GLU A 58 11.76 10.10 2.30
N LEU A 59 12.37 11.18 1.79
CA LEU A 59 13.09 12.12 2.63
C LEU A 59 12.18 12.74 3.72
N GLY A 60 10.89 12.95 3.42
CA GLY A 60 9.90 13.44 4.38
C GLY A 60 9.75 12.49 5.57
N ASP A 61 9.55 11.20 5.29
CA ASP A 61 9.40 10.15 6.31
C ASP A 61 10.65 10.05 7.19
N LEU A 62 11.84 10.04 6.58
CA LEU A 62 13.11 9.97 7.30
C LEU A 62 13.30 11.18 8.23
N MET A 63 13.02 12.39 7.74
CA MET A 63 13.15 13.61 8.53
C MET A 63 12.10 13.69 9.63
N GLY A 64 10.88 13.20 9.38
CA GLY A 64 9.83 13.02 10.38
C GLY A 64 10.30 12.11 11.50
N THR A 65 10.68 10.87 11.17
CA THR A 65 11.17 9.88 12.13
C THR A 65 12.38 10.40 12.93
N ILE A 66 13.36 11.06 12.29
CA ILE A 66 14.50 11.68 13.02
C ILE A 66 14.00 12.71 14.02
N SER A 67 12.99 13.50 13.67
CA SER A 67 12.42 14.51 14.56
C SER A 67 11.71 13.87 15.74
N VAL A 68 10.95 12.79 15.51
CA VAL A 68 10.31 11.99 16.56
C VAL A 68 11.35 11.39 17.51
N LEU A 69 12.36 10.70 17.00
CA LEU A 69 13.39 10.05 17.82
C LEU A 69 14.24 11.06 18.59
N ARG A 70 14.49 12.25 18.04
CA ARG A 70 15.18 13.31 18.78
C ARG A 70 14.41 13.78 20.02
N ARG A 71 13.09 13.73 19.99
CA ARG A 71 12.28 14.10 21.17
C ARG A 71 12.45 13.10 22.30
N LEU A 72 12.56 11.81 21.96
CA LEU A 72 12.91 10.77 22.93
C LEU A 72 14.33 10.99 23.49
N ASP A 73 15.31 11.24 22.62
CA ASP A 73 16.70 11.52 23.00
C ASP A 73 16.82 12.76 23.92
N ASP A 74 16.13 13.86 23.57
CA ASP A 74 16.07 15.08 24.38
C ASP A 74 15.43 14.85 25.76
N ALA A 75 14.50 13.89 25.87
CA ALA A 75 13.89 13.46 27.13
C ALA A 75 14.74 12.42 27.89
N GLY A 76 15.83 11.91 27.28
CA GLY A 76 16.67 10.86 27.85
C GLY A 76 16.02 9.47 27.84
N ILE A 77 15.04 9.24 26.97
CA ILE A 77 14.33 7.97 26.81
C ILE A 77 14.96 7.21 25.64
N PRO A 78 15.63 6.08 25.85
CA PRO A 78 16.21 5.28 24.78
C PRO A 78 15.11 4.65 23.90
N PHE A 79 15.35 4.65 22.59
CA PHE A 79 14.57 3.92 21.60
C PHE A 79 15.29 2.61 21.24
N LEU A 80 14.70 1.49 21.62
CA LEU A 80 15.20 0.14 21.37
C LEU A 80 14.35 -0.48 20.26
N ALA A 81 14.96 -1.10 19.25
CA ALA A 81 14.18 -1.68 18.15
C ALA A 81 14.82 -2.91 17.52
N VAL A 82 13.98 -3.71 16.86
CA VAL A 82 14.38 -4.75 15.90
C VAL A 82 13.94 -4.36 14.49
N VAL A 83 14.43 -5.07 13.49
CA VAL A 83 14.13 -4.84 12.07
C VAL A 83 13.02 -5.78 11.61
N GLY A 84 11.97 -5.22 11.02
CA GLY A 84 10.88 -6.01 10.43
C GLY A 84 11.12 -6.47 8.99
N ASN A 85 10.11 -7.10 8.41
CA ASN A 85 10.12 -7.60 7.02
C ASN A 85 10.04 -6.45 5.99
N HIS A 86 9.37 -5.34 6.30
CA HIS A 86 9.25 -4.19 5.40
C HIS A 86 10.55 -3.38 5.28
N GLU A 87 11.37 -3.38 6.32
CA GLU A 87 12.57 -2.53 6.39
C GLU A 87 13.84 -3.21 5.89
N SER A 88 13.80 -4.53 5.72
CA SER A 88 14.94 -5.36 5.36
C SER A 88 15.51 -5.01 3.97
N THR A 89 16.65 -4.32 3.91
CA THR A 89 17.34 -4.02 2.63
C THR A 89 18.59 -4.87 2.40
N ARG A 90 18.95 -5.10 1.12
CA ARG A 90 20.14 -5.87 0.71
C ARG A 90 21.48 -5.18 1.04
N GLY A 91 21.49 -3.94 1.56
CA GLY A 91 22.70 -3.11 1.72
C GLY A 91 22.89 -2.41 3.07
N GLY A 92 21.97 -2.59 4.03
CA GLY A 92 21.99 -1.98 5.36
C GLY A 92 20.58 -1.65 5.86
N GLN A 93 20.38 -1.56 7.17
CA GLN A 93 19.06 -1.30 7.75
C GLN A 93 18.89 0.18 8.07
N TRP A 94 17.66 0.71 7.97
CA TRP A 94 17.39 2.10 8.38
C TRP A 94 17.67 2.32 9.86
N LEU A 95 17.45 1.29 10.67
CA LEU A 95 17.80 1.30 12.08
C LEU A 95 19.31 1.53 12.32
N ASP A 96 20.18 0.98 11.47
CA ASP A 96 21.64 1.18 11.55
C ASP A 96 22.02 2.66 11.31
N LEU A 97 21.23 3.40 10.51
CA LEU A 97 21.41 4.84 10.33
C LEU A 97 21.06 5.59 11.60
N PHE A 98 19.93 5.28 12.23
CA PHE A 98 19.51 5.94 13.47
C PHE A 98 20.44 5.64 14.64
N GLU A 99 20.97 4.42 14.71
CA GLU A 99 22.00 4.06 15.67
C GLU A 99 23.28 4.89 15.49
N ARG A 100 23.75 5.09 14.25
CA ARG A 100 24.90 5.97 13.96
C ARG A 100 24.65 7.43 14.32
N LEU A 101 23.39 7.87 14.31
CA LEU A 101 22.99 9.20 14.75
C LEU A 101 22.83 9.29 16.27
N GLY A 102 22.91 8.16 16.99
CA GLY A 102 22.70 8.07 18.43
C GLY A 102 21.22 8.14 18.85
N LEU A 103 20.30 7.90 17.92
CA LEU A 103 18.85 8.07 18.14
C LEU A 103 18.11 6.75 18.39
N ALA A 104 18.74 5.62 18.13
CA ALA A 104 18.17 4.30 18.30
C ALA A 104 19.25 3.30 18.74
N THR A 105 18.83 2.19 19.33
CA THR A 105 19.68 1.02 19.57
C THR A 105 19.01 -0.20 18.95
N ARG A 106 19.70 -0.85 18.00
CA ARG A 106 19.24 -2.12 17.44
C ARG A 106 19.50 -3.24 18.44
N LEU A 107 18.46 -3.98 18.78
CA LEU A 107 18.54 -5.11 19.69
C LEU A 107 19.04 -6.35 18.92
N GLY A 108 19.78 -7.21 19.61
CA GLY A 108 20.32 -8.46 19.06
C GLY A 108 20.53 -9.50 20.16
N ASP A 109 21.54 -10.36 19.98
CA ASP A 109 21.92 -11.40 20.93
C ASP A 109 22.59 -10.87 22.21
N GLU A 110 23.19 -9.68 22.15
CA GLU A 110 23.73 -8.97 23.32
C GLU A 110 22.65 -8.14 24.03
N PRO A 111 22.57 -8.21 25.38
CA PRO A 111 21.54 -7.49 26.13
C PRO A 111 21.79 -5.99 26.18
N VAL A 112 20.73 -5.21 25.99
CA VAL A 112 20.66 -3.79 26.36
C VAL A 112 19.89 -3.66 27.67
N VAL A 113 20.57 -3.24 28.73
CA VAL A 113 19.95 -3.13 30.06
C VAL A 113 19.35 -1.73 30.24
N VAL A 114 18.05 -1.68 30.51
CA VAL A 114 17.32 -0.47 30.92
C VAL A 114 16.71 -0.74 32.29
N GLY A 115 17.05 0.10 33.27
CA GLY A 115 16.66 -0.10 34.66
C GLY A 115 17.19 -1.44 35.19
N ASP A 116 16.26 -2.36 35.46
CA ASP A 116 16.50 -3.71 35.98
C ASP A 116 16.07 -4.83 34.98
N THR A 117 15.83 -4.47 33.72
CA THR A 117 15.46 -5.40 32.64
C THR A 117 16.51 -5.43 31.54
N ALA A 118 16.88 -6.63 31.08
CA ALA A 118 17.70 -6.86 29.89
C ALA A 118 16.80 -7.05 28.66
N PHE A 119 17.04 -6.29 27.60
CA PHE A 119 16.32 -6.40 26.33
C PHE A 119 17.20 -7.04 25.25
N TYR A 120 16.63 -8.00 24.54
CA TYR A 120 17.24 -8.74 23.44
C TYR A 120 16.42 -8.56 22.16
N GLY A 121 17.02 -8.87 21.01
CA GLY A 121 16.39 -8.66 19.71
C GLY A 121 16.48 -9.89 18.81
N LEU A 122 15.38 -10.18 18.12
CA LEU A 122 15.29 -11.11 17.01
C LEU A 122 14.61 -10.40 15.84
N ASP A 123 15.41 -9.94 14.89
CA ASP A 123 14.89 -9.37 13.64
C ASP A 123 14.05 -10.39 12.87
N HIS A 124 13.25 -9.91 11.92
CA HIS A 124 12.52 -10.78 11.02
C HIS A 124 13.44 -11.76 10.27
N VAL A 125 13.11 -13.05 10.35
CA VAL A 125 13.77 -14.13 9.62
C VAL A 125 12.77 -14.84 8.70
N PRO A 126 13.03 -14.88 7.37
CA PRO A 126 12.21 -15.66 6.44
C PRO A 126 12.15 -17.13 6.83
N VAL A 127 11.00 -17.78 6.63
CA VAL A 127 10.75 -19.20 7.00
C VAL A 127 11.91 -20.12 6.63
N SER A 128 12.44 -19.99 5.41
CA SER A 128 13.53 -20.82 4.88
C SER A 128 14.87 -20.71 5.62
N ARG A 129 15.03 -19.74 6.53
CA ARG A 129 16.25 -19.53 7.32
C ARG A 129 16.03 -19.69 8.83
N ARG A 130 14.81 -20.01 9.26
CA ARG A 130 14.49 -20.13 10.70
C ARG A 130 15.13 -21.37 11.33
N ASP A 131 15.27 -22.47 10.56
CA ASP A 131 15.91 -23.71 11.02
C ASP A 131 17.41 -23.56 11.33
N ASP A 132 18.05 -22.48 10.85
CA ASP A 132 19.46 -22.17 11.10
C ASP A 132 19.67 -21.31 12.37
N LEU A 133 18.60 -20.99 13.11
CA LEU A 133 18.68 -20.15 14.31
C LEU A 133 19.05 -20.99 15.54
N ASP A 134 20.12 -20.59 16.23
CA ASP A 134 20.60 -21.26 17.44
C ASP A 134 19.94 -20.72 18.73
N TYR A 135 19.18 -19.61 18.64
CA TYR A 135 18.60 -18.88 19.79
C TYR A 135 19.60 -18.60 20.94
N ALA A 136 20.87 -18.42 20.59
CA ALA A 136 21.94 -18.17 21.54
C ALA A 136 21.97 -16.69 21.95
N PHE A 137 21.59 -16.41 23.18
CA PHE A 137 21.58 -15.05 23.76
C PHE A 137 22.65 -14.93 24.84
N ALA A 138 23.36 -13.81 24.88
CA ALA A 138 24.39 -13.59 25.89
C ALA A 138 23.76 -13.42 27.29
N GLY A 139 24.32 -14.06 28.31
CA GLY A 139 23.80 -13.97 29.69
C GLY A 139 23.82 -12.55 30.26
N HIS A 140 22.94 -12.30 31.24
CA HIS A 140 22.80 -11.01 31.92
C HIS A 140 22.77 -11.16 33.45
N ASP A 141 22.99 -10.05 34.15
CA ASP A 141 22.81 -9.93 35.60
C ASP A 141 21.54 -9.14 36.00
N ALA A 142 20.74 -8.69 35.01
CA ALA A 142 19.48 -7.99 35.23
C ALA A 142 18.43 -8.89 35.93
N GLU A 143 17.47 -8.29 36.62
CA GLU A 143 16.43 -9.04 37.34
C GLU A 143 15.41 -9.66 36.39
N TYR A 144 15.12 -8.96 35.29
CA TYR A 144 14.18 -9.38 34.27
C TYR A 144 14.85 -9.48 32.90
N ALA A 145 14.27 -10.28 32.01
CA ALA A 145 14.67 -10.36 30.60
C ALA A 145 13.46 -10.26 29.68
N ALA A 146 13.63 -9.56 28.55
CA ALA A 146 12.63 -9.46 27.51
C ALA A 146 13.24 -9.68 26.13
N LEU A 147 12.59 -10.51 25.31
CA LEU A 147 12.94 -10.70 23.90
C LEU A 147 12.01 -9.85 23.03
N VAL A 148 12.57 -9.00 22.20
CA VAL A 148 11.82 -8.23 21.20
C VAL A 148 11.98 -8.96 19.87
N ALA A 149 10.89 -9.31 19.21
CA ALA A 149 10.96 -10.09 17.97
C ALA A 149 9.94 -9.62 16.92
N HIS A 150 10.24 -9.87 15.65
CA HIS A 150 9.33 -9.54 14.55
C HIS A 150 9.04 -10.78 13.68
N GLY A 151 7.77 -11.14 13.57
CA GLY A 151 7.28 -12.33 12.85
C GLY A 151 5.92 -12.78 13.36
N LEU A 152 5.35 -13.83 12.77
CA LEU A 152 4.04 -14.40 13.16
C LEU A 152 4.21 -15.61 14.08
N PHE A 153 4.08 -15.39 15.38
CA PHE A 153 4.38 -16.34 16.45
C PHE A 153 3.12 -17.01 17.01
N GLU A 154 3.18 -18.29 17.36
CA GLU A 154 2.08 -19.02 18.00
C GLU A 154 1.81 -18.48 19.43
N PRO A 155 0.56 -18.52 19.94
CA PRO A 155 -0.63 -19.18 19.41
C PRO A 155 -1.56 -18.21 18.64
N PHE A 156 -1.04 -17.08 18.15
CA PHE A 156 -1.85 -16.03 17.56
C PHE A 156 -2.34 -16.39 16.14
N GLY A 157 -3.31 -15.63 15.64
CA GLY A 157 -3.82 -15.83 14.28
C GLY A 157 -2.72 -15.67 13.23
N TYR A 158 -2.77 -16.53 12.19
CA TYR A 158 -1.81 -16.57 11.09
C TYR A 158 -0.37 -16.93 11.48
N ALA A 159 -0.15 -17.37 12.72
CA ALA A 159 1.15 -17.81 13.19
C ALA A 159 1.76 -18.94 12.36
N ASP A 160 3.05 -18.81 12.09
CA ASP A 160 3.87 -19.80 11.38
C ASP A 160 5.23 -20.05 12.07
N TRP A 161 5.44 -19.45 13.25
CA TRP A 161 6.66 -19.59 14.05
C TRP A 161 6.33 -20.09 15.45
N ASP A 162 6.90 -21.24 15.81
CA ASP A 162 6.71 -21.85 17.13
C ASP A 162 7.42 -21.07 18.24
N THR A 163 6.62 -20.35 19.03
CA THR A 163 7.06 -19.57 20.19
C THR A 163 7.61 -20.43 21.32
N GLU A 164 7.04 -21.63 21.54
CA GLU A 164 7.50 -22.50 22.61
C GLU A 164 8.91 -22.99 22.32
N THR A 165 9.21 -23.34 21.06
CA THR A 165 10.57 -23.68 20.62
C THR A 165 11.54 -22.52 20.85
N VAL A 166 11.21 -21.30 20.39
CA VAL A 166 12.08 -20.12 20.59
C VAL A 166 12.40 -19.91 22.07
N LEU A 167 11.40 -19.98 22.94
CA LEU A 167 11.57 -19.74 24.37
C LEU A 167 12.33 -20.87 25.08
N THR A 168 12.09 -22.13 24.70
CA THR A 168 12.68 -23.29 25.39
C THR A 168 14.08 -23.67 24.88
N GLU A 169 14.42 -23.29 23.65
CA GLU A 169 15.76 -23.49 23.09
C GLU A 169 16.70 -22.30 23.36
N SER A 170 16.17 -21.16 23.82
CA SER A 170 16.97 -19.99 24.20
C SER A 170 17.86 -20.26 25.43
N ASP A 171 19.08 -19.74 25.42
CA ASP A 171 20.00 -19.78 26.57
C ASP A 171 19.59 -18.87 27.75
N VAL A 172 18.57 -18.02 27.55
CA VAL A 172 18.05 -17.04 28.51
C VAL A 172 16.56 -17.28 28.75
N ASP A 173 16.16 -17.35 30.02
CA ASP A 173 14.75 -17.38 30.42
C ASP A 173 14.16 -15.96 30.31
N PHE A 174 13.18 -15.77 29.44
CA PHE A 174 12.51 -14.47 29.25
C PHE A 174 11.27 -14.34 30.15
N ASP A 175 11.05 -13.16 30.73
CA ASP A 175 9.80 -12.85 31.44
C ASP A 175 8.72 -12.35 30.47
N ALA A 176 9.13 -11.73 29.35
CA ALA A 176 8.24 -11.28 28.29
C ALA A 176 8.88 -11.40 26.89
N MET A 177 8.06 -11.70 25.89
CA MET A 177 8.36 -11.63 24.47
C MET A 177 7.45 -10.58 23.83
N LEU A 178 8.08 -9.51 23.33
CA LEU A 178 7.44 -8.31 22.80
C LEU A 178 7.49 -8.35 21.27
N LEU A 179 6.36 -8.67 20.64
CA LEU A 179 6.28 -9.01 19.22
C LEU A 179 5.83 -7.84 18.34
N GLY A 180 6.13 -7.90 17.06
CA GLY A 180 5.56 -7.09 15.97
C GLY A 180 5.38 -7.96 14.72
N ASP A 181 4.74 -7.41 13.66
CA ASP A 181 4.25 -8.05 12.41
C ASP A 181 2.72 -8.23 12.41
N ASN A 182 2.15 -8.80 13.48
CA ASN A 182 0.70 -8.94 13.57
C ASN A 182 0.03 -7.63 13.98
N HIS A 183 -0.71 -7.02 13.06
CA HIS A 183 -1.44 -5.77 13.27
C HIS A 183 -2.63 -5.89 14.24
N THR A 184 -3.04 -7.11 14.60
CA THR A 184 -4.08 -7.35 15.61
C THR A 184 -3.43 -7.47 16.99
N PRO A 185 -3.81 -6.61 17.95
CA PRO A 185 -3.24 -6.69 19.28
C PRO A 185 -3.77 -7.91 20.03
N ASP A 186 -2.88 -8.64 20.68
CA ASP A 186 -3.25 -9.79 21.48
C ASP A 186 -2.18 -10.11 22.53
N THR A 187 -2.51 -10.93 23.52
CA THR A 187 -1.62 -11.32 24.62
C THR A 187 -1.91 -12.75 25.06
N ALA A 188 -0.86 -13.55 25.20
CA ALA A 188 -0.90 -14.94 25.64
C ALA A 188 0.22 -15.24 26.65
N ARG A 189 0.19 -16.45 27.22
CA ARG A 189 1.32 -17.01 27.96
C ARG A 189 1.78 -18.31 27.33
N VAL A 190 3.08 -18.41 27.08
CA VAL A 190 3.75 -19.57 26.49
C VAL A 190 5.00 -19.85 27.32
N ALA A 191 5.22 -21.10 27.74
CA ALA A 191 6.37 -21.48 28.58
C ALA A 191 6.61 -20.51 29.78
N ASP A 192 5.55 -20.19 30.53
CA ASP A 192 5.54 -19.22 31.64
C ASP A 192 5.95 -17.77 31.30
N THR A 193 6.24 -17.48 30.04
CA THR A 193 6.59 -16.16 29.48
C THR A 193 5.34 -15.44 28.99
N TRP A 194 5.25 -14.12 29.22
CA TRP A 194 4.22 -13.30 28.56
C TRP A 194 4.56 -13.04 27.11
N VAL A 195 3.64 -13.24 26.19
CA VAL A 195 3.86 -13.00 24.76
C VAL A 195 2.78 -12.03 24.28
N THR A 196 3.16 -10.95 23.60
CA THR A 196 2.17 -9.93 23.20
C THR A 196 2.50 -9.25 21.88
N TYR A 197 1.46 -8.93 21.12
CA TYR A 197 1.49 -7.99 20.00
C TYR A 197 0.82 -6.66 20.39
N PRO A 198 1.42 -5.51 20.06
CA PRO A 198 0.80 -4.21 20.25
C PRO A 198 -0.14 -3.88 19.08
N GLY A 199 -0.05 -4.61 17.97
CA GLY A 199 -0.72 -4.25 16.72
C GLY A 199 -0.15 -2.97 16.11
N SER A 200 -0.75 -2.58 14.98
CA SER A 200 -0.39 -1.34 14.28
C SER A 200 -0.82 -0.10 15.05
N THR A 201 -0.03 0.98 14.92
CA THR A 201 -0.35 2.28 15.53
C THR A 201 -1.42 3.05 14.76
N GLU A 202 -1.65 2.72 13.49
CA GLU A 202 -2.69 3.27 12.62
C GLU A 202 -3.27 2.16 11.72
N ARG A 203 -4.48 2.33 11.20
CA ARG A 203 -5.16 1.32 10.37
C ARG A 203 -4.49 1.18 9.00
N ALA A 204 -3.76 0.10 8.79
CA ALA A 204 -3.11 -0.21 7.51
C ALA A 204 -4.07 -0.84 6.50
N SER A 205 -5.21 -1.37 6.93
CA SER A 205 -6.19 -1.99 6.04
C SER A 205 -7.64 -1.73 6.47
N ALA A 206 -8.60 -2.12 5.61
CA ALA A 206 -10.03 -2.02 5.92
C ALA A 206 -10.53 -3.15 6.85
N SER A 207 -9.78 -4.26 6.99
CA SER A 207 -10.10 -5.34 7.94
C SER A 207 -9.77 -4.93 9.39
N GLU A 208 -8.87 -3.97 9.55
CA GLU A 208 -8.41 -3.38 10.81
C GLU A 208 -9.46 -2.45 11.48
N ARG A 209 -10.64 -2.99 11.82
CA ARG A 209 -11.78 -2.19 12.33
C ARG A 209 -11.56 -1.64 13.74
N GLU A 210 -10.93 -2.43 14.61
CA GLU A 210 -10.72 -2.07 16.02
C GLU A 210 -9.81 -0.86 16.21
N GLY A 211 -9.88 -0.26 17.40
CA GLY A 211 -9.03 0.88 17.77
C GLY A 211 -7.54 0.51 17.78
N ARG A 212 -6.71 1.46 17.38
CA ARG A 212 -5.25 1.31 17.33
C ARG A 212 -4.63 1.77 18.64
N GLY A 213 -3.39 1.35 18.88
CA GLY A 213 -2.78 1.56 20.18
C GLY A 213 -1.44 0.87 20.33
N TYR A 214 -0.95 0.86 21.55
CA TYR A 214 0.31 0.25 21.93
C TYR A 214 0.20 -0.33 23.34
N ASN A 215 1.23 -1.05 23.77
CA ASN A 215 1.27 -1.67 25.09
C ASN A 215 2.19 -0.87 26.04
N VAL A 216 1.76 -0.70 27.29
CA VAL A 216 2.61 -0.29 28.40
C VAL A 216 2.97 -1.54 29.18
N VAL A 217 4.26 -1.83 29.26
CA VAL A 217 4.79 -3.03 29.90
C VAL A 217 5.58 -2.61 31.13
N VAL A 218 5.25 -3.22 32.26
CA VAL A 218 5.88 -2.95 33.56
C VAL A 218 6.49 -4.24 34.09
N PHE A 219 7.81 -4.23 34.28
CA PHE A 219 8.59 -5.28 34.91
C PHE A 219 8.74 -4.95 36.39
N ASP A 220 7.89 -5.58 37.22
CA ASP A 220 7.87 -5.41 38.66
C ASP A 220 7.05 -6.54 39.32
N ALA A 221 7.71 -7.32 40.18
CA ALA A 221 7.09 -8.44 40.90
C ALA A 221 6.04 -7.98 41.92
N ASP A 222 6.10 -6.71 42.37
CA ASP A 222 5.15 -6.14 43.31
C ASP A 222 3.95 -5.44 42.60
N ALA A 223 4.04 -5.19 41.28
CA ALA A 223 3.05 -4.39 40.55
C ALA A 223 1.80 -5.18 40.10
N ALA A 224 1.95 -6.47 39.76
CA ALA A 224 0.87 -7.25 39.15
C ALA A 224 -0.12 -7.86 40.16
N GLY A 225 0.29 -8.03 41.43
CA GLY A 225 -0.50 -8.73 42.44
C GLY A 225 -0.65 -10.23 42.14
N GLY A 226 0.07 -11.08 42.87
CA GLY A 226 0.14 -12.52 42.60
C GLY A 226 1.60 -12.95 42.47
N ASP A 227 1.87 -13.99 41.67
CA ASP A 227 3.22 -14.47 41.33
C ASP A 227 3.71 -13.90 39.97
N ASP A 228 2.98 -12.95 39.37
CA ASP A 228 3.29 -12.39 38.05
C ASP A 228 4.38 -11.32 38.09
N ARG A 229 5.40 -11.50 37.25
CA ARG A 229 6.61 -10.65 37.17
C ARG A 229 6.48 -9.46 36.23
N VAL A 230 5.49 -9.51 35.33
CA VAL A 230 5.27 -8.52 34.27
C VAL A 230 3.79 -8.19 34.21
N GLU A 231 3.49 -6.90 34.08
CA GLU A 231 2.16 -6.39 33.80
C GLU A 231 2.12 -5.74 32.40
N ILE A 232 1.14 -6.14 31.59
CA ILE A 232 0.91 -5.60 30.25
C ILE A 232 -0.45 -4.91 30.23
N ARG A 233 -0.48 -3.64 29.85
CA ARG A 233 -1.72 -2.87 29.65
C ARG A 233 -1.71 -2.22 28.29
N ARG A 234 -2.80 -2.37 27.54
CA ARG A 234 -2.99 -1.65 26.28
C ARG A 234 -3.44 -0.22 26.52
N ARG A 235 -2.85 0.74 25.81
CA ARG A 235 -3.37 2.12 25.67
C ARG A 235 -3.85 2.34 24.24
N ALA A 236 -5.01 2.97 24.11
CA ALA A 236 -5.58 3.34 22.83
C ALA A 236 -4.97 4.67 22.33
N LEU A 237 -4.76 4.76 21.03
CA LEU A 237 -4.42 5.99 20.32
C LEU A 237 -5.69 6.60 19.71
N ASP A 238 -5.75 7.93 19.67
CA ASP A 238 -6.79 8.66 18.95
C ASP A 238 -6.36 8.78 17.47
N THR A 239 -6.76 7.79 16.67
CA THR A 239 -6.42 7.69 15.25
C THR A 239 -7.57 8.14 14.35
N ARG A 240 -7.28 8.33 13.06
CA ARG A 240 -8.30 8.76 12.10
C ARG A 240 -9.53 7.83 12.15
N PRO A 241 -10.76 8.38 12.23
CA PRO A 241 -11.96 7.56 12.27
C PRO A 241 -12.16 6.78 10.97
N PHE A 242 -12.46 5.49 11.11
CA PHE A 242 -12.93 4.64 10.02
C PHE A 242 -14.41 4.33 10.26
N VAL A 243 -15.25 4.67 9.28
CA VAL A 243 -16.71 4.47 9.35
C VAL A 243 -17.07 3.36 8.39
N PHE A 244 -17.60 2.26 8.93
CA PHE A 244 -18.06 1.13 8.15
C PHE A 244 -19.58 1.12 8.08
N VAL A 245 -20.14 1.30 6.88
CA VAL A 245 -21.57 1.34 6.63
C VAL A 245 -21.95 0.10 5.84
N SER A 246 -22.62 -0.87 6.47
CA SER A 246 -23.19 -2.02 5.76
C SER A 246 -24.66 -1.75 5.42
N VAL A 247 -25.01 -1.90 4.15
CA VAL A 247 -26.35 -1.65 3.61
C VAL A 247 -26.84 -2.88 2.87
N GLU A 248 -27.91 -3.49 3.41
CA GLU A 248 -28.67 -4.55 2.74
C GLU A 248 -29.86 -3.92 2.02
N LEU A 249 -29.86 -3.96 0.69
CA LEU A 249 -30.89 -3.41 -0.17
C LEU A 249 -31.96 -4.45 -0.50
N ARG A 250 -33.23 -4.07 -0.36
CA ARG A 250 -34.39 -4.86 -0.81
C ARG A 250 -34.78 -4.47 -2.24
N GLU A 251 -35.58 -5.31 -2.88
CA GLU A 251 -36.20 -5.02 -4.18
C GLU A 251 -36.85 -3.61 -4.19
N GLY A 252 -36.48 -2.77 -5.15
CA GLY A 252 -36.92 -1.37 -5.25
C GLY A 252 -36.19 -0.37 -4.33
N GLU A 253 -35.18 -0.80 -3.58
CA GLU A 253 -34.23 0.07 -2.88
C GLU A 253 -32.92 0.15 -3.68
N GLY A 254 -32.48 1.37 -4.01
CA GLY A 254 -31.21 1.61 -4.73
C GLY A 254 -30.33 2.63 -4.04
N GLU A 255 -29.62 3.42 -4.84
CA GLU A 255 -28.64 4.42 -4.38
C GLU A 255 -29.17 5.39 -3.30
N SER A 256 -30.44 5.80 -3.40
CA SER A 256 -31.07 6.70 -2.41
C SER A 256 -31.05 6.12 -1.00
N ARG A 257 -31.23 4.79 -0.87
CA ARG A 257 -31.19 4.09 0.41
C ARG A 257 -29.78 4.04 0.97
N VAL A 258 -28.79 3.78 0.12
CA VAL A 258 -27.37 3.78 0.52
C VAL A 258 -26.98 5.16 1.06
N ARG A 259 -27.31 6.24 0.32
CA ARG A 259 -27.05 7.62 0.76
C ARG A 259 -27.74 7.97 2.06
N GLU A 260 -28.98 7.53 2.27
CA GLU A 260 -29.69 7.71 3.54
C GLU A 260 -28.90 7.08 4.70
N ARG A 261 -28.43 5.83 4.53
CA ARG A 261 -27.64 5.13 5.55
C ARG A 261 -26.31 5.82 5.83
N VAL A 262 -25.62 6.29 4.79
CA VAL A 262 -24.35 7.02 4.94
C VAL A 262 -24.52 8.31 5.76
N ARG A 263 -25.61 9.06 5.57
CA ARG A 263 -25.91 10.30 6.34
C ARG A 263 -26.16 10.10 7.83
N GLU A 264 -26.41 8.87 8.28
CA GLU A 264 -26.62 8.59 9.69
C GLU A 264 -25.32 8.59 10.51
N HIS A 265 -24.17 8.62 9.83
CA HIS A 265 -22.85 8.58 10.44
C HIS A 265 -22.14 9.94 10.40
N ASP A 266 -21.22 10.14 11.33
CA ASP A 266 -20.30 11.29 11.30
C ASP A 266 -19.14 10.97 10.34
N LEU A 267 -19.06 11.73 9.26
CA LEU A 267 -18.10 11.49 8.18
C LEU A 267 -16.90 12.46 8.24
N ALA A 268 -16.89 13.42 9.17
CA ALA A 268 -15.91 14.50 9.18
C ALA A 268 -14.47 13.95 9.23
N GLU A 269 -13.73 14.16 8.14
CA GLU A 269 -12.35 13.72 7.93
C GLU A 269 -12.13 12.20 8.06
N ALA A 270 -13.21 11.41 8.01
CA ALA A 270 -13.17 9.97 8.18
C ALA A 270 -12.82 9.23 6.89
N VAL A 271 -12.31 8.01 7.03
CA VAL A 271 -12.26 7.01 5.95
C VAL A 271 -13.55 6.20 6.01
N VAL A 272 -14.37 6.29 4.97
CA VAL A 272 -15.69 5.67 4.90
C VAL A 272 -15.63 4.46 3.98
N HIS A 273 -16.01 3.29 4.51
CA HIS A 273 -16.19 2.06 3.75
C HIS A 273 -17.67 1.70 3.73
N VAL A 274 -18.27 1.70 2.55
CA VAL A 274 -19.67 1.32 2.34
C VAL A 274 -19.71 -0.06 1.70
N GLU A 275 -20.37 -1.01 2.35
CA GLU A 275 -20.58 -2.35 1.81
C GLU A 275 -22.06 -2.49 1.44
N VAL A 276 -22.34 -2.82 0.19
CA VAL A 276 -23.69 -3.01 -0.33
C VAL A 276 -23.94 -4.50 -0.59
N THR A 277 -25.08 -5.00 -0.11
CA THR A 277 -25.53 -6.40 -0.24
C THR A 277 -27.03 -6.45 -0.52
N GLY A 278 -27.58 -7.63 -0.85
CA GLY A 278 -29.03 -7.83 -1.05
C GLY A 278 -29.44 -7.89 -2.53
N GLU A 279 -30.72 -7.64 -2.80
CA GLU A 279 -31.38 -7.83 -4.11
C GLU A 279 -32.00 -6.54 -4.65
N GLY A 280 -31.54 -5.38 -4.17
CA GLY A 280 -32.08 -4.07 -4.59
C GLY A 280 -31.60 -3.60 -5.96
N ASP A 281 -32.04 -2.40 -6.32
CA ASP A 281 -31.72 -1.76 -7.60
C ASP A 281 -30.20 -1.50 -7.75
N PRO A 282 -29.69 -1.34 -8.98
CA PRO A 282 -28.28 -1.00 -9.22
C PRO A 282 -27.86 0.27 -8.46
N VAL A 283 -26.62 0.26 -7.96
CA VAL A 283 -26.01 1.40 -7.27
C VAL A 283 -24.75 1.78 -8.03
N THR A 284 -24.56 3.07 -8.31
CA THR A 284 -23.31 3.56 -8.88
C THR A 284 -22.32 3.88 -7.75
N PRO A 285 -21.22 3.12 -7.57
CA PRO A 285 -20.27 3.32 -6.46
C PRO A 285 -19.73 4.75 -6.40
N ALA A 286 -19.30 5.29 -7.54
CA ALA A 286 -18.75 6.64 -7.65
C ALA A 286 -19.73 7.72 -7.15
N ALA A 287 -21.04 7.56 -7.40
CA ALA A 287 -22.06 8.51 -6.98
C ALA A 287 -22.31 8.47 -5.45
N VAL A 288 -22.00 7.36 -4.80
CA VAL A 288 -22.03 7.22 -3.33
C VAL A 288 -20.73 7.73 -2.72
N GLU A 289 -19.58 7.47 -3.36
CA GLU A 289 -18.28 7.98 -2.92
C GLU A 289 -18.19 9.51 -2.99
N GLU A 290 -18.62 10.11 -4.10
CA GLU A 290 -18.73 11.57 -4.27
C GLU A 290 -19.64 12.17 -3.20
N PHE A 291 -20.81 11.56 -3.00
CA PHE A 291 -21.76 11.99 -1.97
C PHE A 291 -21.16 11.96 -0.56
N ALA A 292 -20.45 10.88 -0.18
CA ALA A 292 -19.80 10.79 1.12
C ALA A 292 -18.68 11.84 1.28
N THR A 293 -17.95 12.14 0.21
CA THR A 293 -16.92 13.17 0.18
C THR A 293 -17.51 14.57 0.38
N ASP A 294 -18.63 14.88 -0.29
CA ASP A 294 -19.37 16.14 -0.14
C ASP A 294 -19.90 16.36 1.29
N GLU A 295 -20.25 15.27 1.98
CA GLU A 295 -20.68 15.28 3.38
C GLU A 295 -19.50 15.31 4.37
N GLY A 296 -18.25 15.33 3.88
CA GLY A 296 -17.05 15.59 4.68
C GLY A 296 -16.10 14.42 4.88
N ALA A 297 -16.34 13.26 4.25
CA ALA A 297 -15.39 12.15 4.26
C ALA A 297 -14.05 12.57 3.64
N LEU A 298 -12.94 12.17 4.26
CA LEU A 298 -11.62 12.32 3.64
C LEU A 298 -11.50 11.39 2.43
N ILE A 299 -11.91 10.14 2.61
CA ILE A 299 -11.87 9.07 1.61
C ILE A 299 -13.17 8.28 1.75
N ALA A 300 -13.80 7.95 0.63
CA ALA A 300 -14.92 7.04 0.57
C ALA A 300 -14.61 5.89 -0.39
N ARG A 301 -14.94 4.66 0.02
CA ARG A 301 -14.84 3.46 -0.80
C ARG A 301 -16.14 2.68 -0.72
N VAL A 302 -16.68 2.31 -1.87
CA VAL A 302 -17.91 1.53 -1.96
C VAL A 302 -17.60 0.16 -2.57
N THR A 303 -17.95 -0.89 -1.84
CA THR A 303 -17.86 -2.28 -2.30
C THR A 303 -19.28 -2.83 -2.45
N ASP A 304 -19.72 -3.00 -3.69
CA ASP A 304 -20.97 -3.71 -3.98
C ASP A 304 -20.67 -5.20 -4.15
N ARG A 305 -21.20 -6.03 -3.23
CA ARG A 305 -21.00 -7.49 -3.24
C ARG A 305 -22.11 -8.24 -3.95
N ARG A 306 -23.04 -7.52 -4.60
CA ARG A 306 -24.15 -8.13 -5.33
C ARG A 306 -23.70 -8.50 -6.73
N GLU A 307 -24.16 -9.66 -7.21
CA GLU A 307 -24.12 -9.99 -8.63
C GLU A 307 -25.27 -9.23 -9.29
N VAL A 308 -24.96 -8.11 -9.94
CA VAL A 308 -25.96 -7.33 -10.68
C VAL A 308 -25.79 -7.70 -12.16
N ASP A 309 -26.83 -8.27 -12.78
CA ASP A 309 -26.85 -8.45 -14.24
C ASP A 309 -26.70 -7.07 -14.88
N ALA A 310 -25.56 -6.83 -15.52
CA ALA A 310 -25.28 -5.60 -16.23
C ALA A 310 -26.06 -5.57 -17.56
N ASP A 311 -27.40 -5.49 -17.48
CA ASP A 311 -28.25 -5.19 -18.63
C ASP A 311 -28.16 -3.68 -18.93
N GLY A 312 -26.99 -3.26 -19.40
CA GLY A 312 -26.72 -1.89 -19.77
C GLY A 312 -25.24 -1.72 -20.10
N GLU A 313 -24.89 -1.90 -21.37
CA GLU A 313 -23.66 -1.35 -21.91
C GLU A 313 -23.67 0.15 -21.63
N VAL A 314 -22.90 0.57 -20.62
CA VAL A 314 -22.52 1.98 -20.52
C VAL A 314 -21.52 2.19 -21.65
N ASP A 315 -21.99 2.77 -22.74
CA ASP A 315 -21.17 3.18 -23.88
C ASP A 315 -20.29 4.35 -23.40
N VAL A 316 -19.17 4.00 -22.76
CA VAL A 316 -18.15 4.97 -22.36
C VAL A 316 -17.40 5.37 -23.63
N SER A 317 -17.92 6.39 -24.32
CA SER A 317 -17.19 7.06 -25.38
C SER A 317 -16.07 7.87 -24.74
N PHE A 318 -14.85 7.32 -24.75
CA PHE A 318 -13.65 8.11 -24.54
C PHE A 318 -13.56 9.11 -25.70
N ALA A 319 -13.42 10.40 -25.38
CA ALA A 319 -13.05 11.37 -26.39
C ALA A 319 -11.73 10.92 -27.03
N ASP A 320 -11.68 10.92 -28.36
CA ASP A 320 -10.46 10.55 -29.08
C ASP A 320 -9.33 11.49 -28.62
N PRO A 321 -8.25 10.97 -27.98
CA PRO A 321 -7.13 11.79 -27.56
C PRO A 321 -6.53 12.56 -28.75
N GLU A 322 -6.73 12.08 -29.98
CA GLU A 322 -6.33 12.80 -31.17
C GLU A 322 -7.10 14.09 -31.41
N ASP A 323 -8.41 14.10 -31.12
CA ASP A 323 -9.27 15.27 -31.28
C ASP A 323 -8.95 16.32 -30.20
N ALA A 324 -8.72 15.90 -28.96
CA ALA A 324 -8.30 16.80 -27.88
C ALA A 324 -6.95 17.50 -28.19
N VAL A 325 -6.02 16.80 -28.82
CA VAL A 325 -4.75 17.40 -29.28
C VAL A 325 -4.98 18.32 -30.48
N ARG A 326 -5.90 17.97 -31.40
CA ARG A 326 -6.24 18.81 -32.56
C ARG A 326 -6.84 20.15 -32.14
N ASP A 327 -7.81 20.12 -31.23
CA ASP A 327 -8.44 21.32 -30.66
C ASP A 327 -7.39 22.21 -30.00
N ARG A 328 -6.46 21.60 -29.25
CA ARG A 328 -5.38 22.34 -28.60
C ARG A 328 -4.39 22.97 -29.59
N LEU A 329 -4.11 22.29 -30.71
CA LEU A 329 -3.24 22.79 -31.76
C LEU A 329 -3.91 23.93 -32.58
N ASP A 330 -5.23 23.93 -32.68
CA ASP A 330 -5.98 25.01 -33.33
C ASP A 330 -6.07 26.27 -32.45
N GLU A 331 -6.14 26.11 -31.13
CA GLU A 331 -5.99 27.21 -30.17
C GLU A 331 -4.59 27.82 -30.17
N MET A 332 -3.58 27.01 -30.48
CA MET A 332 -2.21 27.47 -30.64
C MET A 332 -2.08 28.13 -32.02
N SER A 333 -1.90 29.44 -32.06
CA SER A 333 -1.60 30.26 -33.25
C SER A 333 -0.27 29.87 -33.95
N LEU A 334 -0.13 28.61 -34.37
CA LEU A 334 1.07 28.05 -34.96
C LEU A 334 1.30 28.68 -36.34
N SER A 335 2.56 28.90 -36.68
CA SER A 335 2.93 29.28 -38.04
C SER A 335 2.72 28.09 -38.99
N THR A 336 2.57 28.33 -40.29
CA THR A 336 2.44 27.27 -41.29
C THR A 336 3.60 26.27 -41.22
N ALA A 337 4.83 26.76 -41.03
CA ALA A 337 5.99 25.91 -40.86
C ALA A 337 5.95 25.06 -39.57
N ALA A 338 5.33 25.56 -38.49
CA ALA A 338 5.18 24.80 -37.25
C ALA A 338 4.12 23.70 -37.39
N ARG A 339 2.99 23.97 -38.06
CA ARG A 339 1.97 22.95 -38.38
C ARG A 339 2.52 21.81 -39.24
N ASP A 340 3.36 22.12 -40.22
CA ASP A 340 3.96 21.08 -41.08
C ASP A 340 5.02 20.21 -40.40
N VAL A 341 5.62 20.72 -39.33
CA VAL A 341 6.56 19.96 -38.49
C VAL A 341 5.78 19.09 -37.52
N GLU A 342 4.72 19.63 -36.91
CA GLU A 342 3.82 18.87 -36.04
C GLU A 342 3.18 17.70 -36.81
N SER A 343 2.60 17.96 -38.00
CA SER A 343 2.05 16.89 -38.87
C SER A 343 3.13 15.88 -39.29
N ALA A 344 4.38 16.31 -39.54
CA ALA A 344 5.47 15.38 -39.88
C ALA A 344 5.88 14.43 -38.74
N VAL A 345 5.63 14.83 -37.49
CA VAL A 345 5.96 14.08 -36.30
C VAL A 345 4.80 13.15 -35.91
N ARG A 346 3.56 13.57 -36.17
CA ARG A 346 2.35 12.88 -35.75
C ARG A 346 1.76 11.94 -36.81
N GLU A 347 1.93 12.24 -38.10
CA GLU A 347 1.43 11.35 -39.15
C GLU A 347 2.28 10.06 -39.23
N ASP A 348 1.63 8.90 -39.13
CA ASP A 348 2.22 7.56 -39.33
C ASP A 348 2.81 7.32 -40.74
N THR A 349 2.76 8.33 -41.61
CA THR A 349 3.35 8.28 -42.95
C THR A 349 4.87 8.38 -42.95
N VAL A 350 5.49 8.78 -41.82
CA VAL A 350 6.94 8.90 -41.67
C VAL A 350 7.44 7.97 -40.56
N PRO A 351 8.26 6.95 -40.87
CA PRO A 351 8.83 6.09 -39.83
C PRO A 351 9.65 6.90 -38.82
N ASP A 352 9.54 6.58 -37.52
CA ASP A 352 10.19 7.30 -36.40
C ASP A 352 11.68 7.61 -36.63
N ALA A 353 12.41 6.62 -37.16
CA ALA A 353 13.84 6.76 -37.47
C ALA A 353 14.16 7.88 -38.49
N ASN A 354 13.17 8.29 -39.30
CA ASN A 354 13.29 9.24 -40.40
C ASN A 354 12.59 10.58 -40.13
N VAL A 355 11.89 10.73 -39.01
CA VAL A 355 11.17 11.97 -38.64
C VAL A 355 12.13 13.16 -38.62
N ARG A 356 13.30 13.00 -37.98
CA ARG A 356 14.33 14.06 -37.89
C ARG A 356 14.84 14.53 -39.26
N GLU A 357 15.08 13.60 -40.18
CA GLU A 357 15.59 13.91 -41.53
C GLU A 357 14.50 14.56 -42.38
N THR A 358 13.26 14.09 -42.23
CA THR A 358 12.08 14.64 -42.91
C THR A 358 11.77 16.06 -42.46
N VAL A 359 11.73 16.32 -41.15
CA VAL A 359 11.54 17.65 -40.57
C VAL A 359 12.62 18.61 -41.05
N LYS A 360 13.90 18.20 -40.97
CA LYS A 360 15.03 19.00 -41.42
C LYS A 360 14.89 19.40 -42.90
N ARG A 361 14.57 18.44 -43.78
CA ARG A 361 14.37 18.68 -45.21
C ARG A 361 13.19 19.61 -45.49
N ARG A 362 12.07 19.48 -44.75
CA ARG A 362 10.89 20.36 -44.89
C ARG A 362 11.22 21.80 -44.48
N VAL A 363 12.00 21.99 -43.41
CA VAL A 363 12.43 23.31 -42.94
C VAL A 363 13.49 23.94 -43.87
N GLU A 364 14.50 23.18 -44.29
CA GLU A 364 15.53 23.65 -45.24
C GLU A 364 14.92 24.10 -46.57
N LYS A 365 13.94 23.35 -47.09
CA LYS A 365 13.21 23.70 -48.32
C LYS A 365 12.48 25.05 -48.23
N ARG A 366 12.08 25.49 -47.03
CA ARG A 366 11.45 26.80 -46.80
C ARG A 366 12.45 27.93 -46.59
N LEU A 367 13.70 27.61 -46.26
CA LEU A 367 14.78 28.57 -46.02
C LEU A 367 15.60 28.85 -47.29
N ASP A 368 15.57 27.96 -48.28
CA ASP A 368 16.26 28.17 -49.56
C ASP A 368 15.59 29.27 -50.41
N GLY A 369 16.39 30.09 -51.09
CA GLY A 369 16.10 31.45 -51.58
C GLY A 369 14.91 31.74 -52.51
N ASP A 370 14.01 30.79 -52.74
CA ASP A 370 12.67 30.96 -53.36
C ASP A 370 11.53 30.57 -52.39
N GLY A 371 11.83 30.30 -51.11
CA GLY A 371 10.90 29.82 -50.09
C GLY A 371 10.08 30.92 -49.41
N ASP A 372 8.89 30.56 -48.95
CA ASP A 372 7.97 31.44 -48.24
C ASP A 372 8.43 31.65 -46.78
N LEU A 373 9.25 32.67 -46.56
CA LEU A 373 9.71 33.06 -45.22
C LEU A 373 8.58 33.57 -44.31
N GLY A 374 7.42 33.92 -44.88
CA GLY A 374 6.21 34.27 -44.12
C GLY A 374 5.58 33.06 -43.42
N ALA A 375 5.91 31.84 -43.83
CA ALA A 375 5.43 30.61 -43.19
C ALA A 375 5.94 30.40 -41.75
N PHE A 376 6.91 31.19 -41.29
CA PHE A 376 7.43 31.16 -39.92
C PHE A 376 6.78 32.21 -39.00
N GLU A 377 5.92 33.09 -39.54
CA GLU A 377 5.15 34.05 -38.74
C GLU A 377 3.92 33.38 -38.12
N ALA A 378 3.62 33.69 -36.86
CA ALA A 378 2.43 33.20 -36.18
C ALA A 378 1.18 33.79 -36.81
N VAL A 379 0.15 32.97 -37.02
CA VAL A 379 -1.13 33.43 -37.57
C VAL A 379 -1.97 33.99 -36.41
N GLU A 380 -2.35 35.27 -36.44
CA GLU A 380 -3.24 35.83 -35.41
C GLU A 380 -4.60 35.11 -35.45
N PRO A 381 -5.21 34.81 -34.28
CA PRO A 381 -6.48 34.09 -34.26
C PRO A 381 -7.58 34.95 -34.89
N ASP A 382 -8.31 34.39 -35.85
CA ASP A 382 -9.52 35.01 -36.40
C ASP A 382 -10.55 35.14 -35.27
N ALA A 383 -10.81 36.37 -34.86
CA ALA A 383 -11.85 36.71 -33.90
C ALA A 383 -13.17 36.99 -34.62
N GLU A 384 -13.80 35.97 -35.20
CA GLU A 384 -15.25 35.93 -35.52
C GLU A 384 -15.69 34.46 -35.45
N THR A 385 -16.38 34.01 -34.40
CA THR A 385 -17.84 34.07 -34.34
C THR A 385 -18.35 34.17 -32.90
N ALA A 386 -19.08 35.25 -32.60
CA ALA A 386 -20.03 35.32 -31.50
C ALA A 386 -21.41 35.69 -32.07
N ASP A 387 -22.37 34.81 -31.76
CA ASP A 387 -23.83 34.95 -31.69
C ASP A 387 -24.67 35.21 -32.96
N ASP A 388 -25.57 34.25 -33.26
CA ASP A 388 -27.03 34.45 -33.11
C ASP A 388 -27.81 33.12 -33.25
N ASP A 389 -28.40 32.68 -32.14
CA ASP A 389 -29.80 32.23 -31.91
C ASP A 389 -30.53 31.39 -32.99
N ASP A 390 -30.98 30.18 -32.63
CA ASP A 390 -32.42 29.88 -32.47
C ASP A 390 -32.62 28.48 -31.85
N GLY A 391 -33.38 28.44 -30.76
CA GLY A 391 -33.76 27.23 -30.05
C GLY A 391 -34.81 26.41 -30.79
N GLY A 392 -34.58 25.11 -30.95
CA GLY A 392 -35.55 24.15 -31.47
C GLY A 392 -35.92 23.11 -30.42
N GLU A 393 -36.92 23.40 -29.59
CA GLU A 393 -37.68 22.38 -28.85
C GLU A 393 -38.85 21.84 -29.71
N PRO A 394 -39.38 20.65 -29.40
CA PRO A 394 -39.95 19.73 -30.39
C PRO A 394 -41.47 19.84 -30.61
N ALA A 395 -41.86 19.29 -31.76
CA ALA A 395 -43.12 18.62 -32.12
C ALA A 395 -44.42 19.03 -31.40
N ALA A 396 -45.30 19.71 -32.15
CA ALA A 396 -46.73 19.76 -31.87
C ALA A 396 -47.43 18.56 -32.55
N GLU A 397 -47.87 17.60 -31.74
CA GLU A 397 -48.93 16.66 -32.12
C GLU A 397 -50.30 17.33 -31.98
N SER A 398 -51.16 17.13 -32.97
CA SER A 398 -52.58 17.46 -32.91
C SER A 398 -53.37 16.19 -33.18
N ASP A 399 -54.00 15.66 -32.14
CA ASP A 399 -55.06 14.67 -32.19
C ASP A 399 -56.35 15.29 -32.75
N ASP A 400 -56.98 14.63 -33.73
CA ASP A 400 -58.44 14.48 -33.80
C ASP A 400 -58.82 13.33 -34.76
N ALA A 401 -59.21 12.21 -34.12
CA ALA A 401 -60.23 11.19 -34.43
C ALA A 401 -60.75 10.97 -35.87
N GLU A 402 -60.70 9.72 -36.38
CA GLU A 402 -61.80 8.71 -36.39
C GLU A 402 -61.55 7.57 -37.42
N ASP A 403 -61.95 6.36 -37.00
CA ASP A 403 -62.36 5.18 -37.79
C ASP A 403 -61.39 4.31 -38.62
N GLY A 404 -61.33 3.03 -38.25
CA GLY A 404 -61.12 1.93 -39.21
C GLY A 404 -60.25 0.75 -38.73
N ALA A 405 -60.86 -0.25 -38.08
CA ALA A 405 -60.38 -1.64 -38.11
C ALA A 405 -60.87 -2.34 -39.41
N PRO A 406 -60.48 -3.58 -39.77
CA PRO A 406 -59.51 -4.52 -39.17
C PRO A 406 -58.53 -5.16 -40.21
N ASP A 407 -57.61 -6.01 -39.75
CA ASP A 407 -57.36 -7.40 -40.24
C ASP A 407 -55.90 -7.88 -40.07
N ASN A 408 -55.77 -8.92 -39.23
CA ASN A 408 -55.06 -10.20 -39.42
C ASN A 408 -54.01 -10.39 -40.54
N ASP A 409 -52.82 -10.88 -40.16
CA ASP A 409 -52.19 -12.16 -40.59
C ASP A 409 -50.71 -12.11 -40.16
N GLU A 410 -50.27 -12.95 -39.21
CA GLU A 410 -49.73 -14.33 -39.38
C GLU A 410 -48.44 -14.44 -40.21
N SER A 411 -47.39 -14.95 -39.54
CA SER A 411 -46.29 -15.82 -40.04
C SER A 411 -45.41 -15.29 -41.19
N ASP A 412 -44.10 -15.50 -41.24
CA ASP A 412 -43.41 -16.80 -41.11
C ASP A 412 -41.90 -16.58 -41.21
N ASP A 413 -41.18 -17.59 -40.76
CA ASP A 413 -39.74 -17.84 -40.80
C ASP A 413 -39.02 -17.52 -42.12
N ALA A 414 -37.71 -17.21 -42.02
CA ALA A 414 -36.68 -18.03 -42.68
C ALA A 414 -35.26 -17.57 -42.30
N GLU A 415 -34.54 -18.51 -41.69
CA GLU A 415 -33.09 -18.63 -41.66
C GLU A 415 -32.46 -18.57 -43.06
N ASP A 416 -31.24 -18.04 -43.17
CA ASP A 416 -30.11 -18.80 -43.73
C ASP A 416 -28.83 -17.95 -43.77
N GLY A 417 -27.71 -18.56 -43.38
CA GLY A 417 -26.42 -18.32 -44.06
C GLY A 417 -25.24 -17.80 -43.23
N ALA A 418 -24.67 -18.66 -42.39
CA ALA A 418 -23.21 -18.74 -42.21
C ALA A 418 -22.59 -19.40 -43.49
N PRO A 419 -21.26 -19.35 -43.82
CA PRO A 419 -20.17 -19.40 -42.83
C PRO A 419 -18.78 -18.78 -43.15
N ASP A 420 -17.92 -18.84 -42.12
CA ASP A 420 -16.47 -19.09 -42.03
C ASP A 420 -15.37 -18.06 -42.43
N ASN A 421 -14.59 -17.70 -41.38
CA ASN A 421 -13.12 -17.59 -41.21
C ASN A 421 -12.28 -16.66 -42.14
N ASP A 422 -11.26 -15.92 -41.70
CA ASP A 422 -10.23 -16.19 -40.67
C ASP A 422 -9.49 -14.88 -40.27
N GLU A 423 -8.96 -14.90 -39.05
CA GLU A 423 -7.69 -14.30 -38.54
C GLU A 423 -7.45 -12.78 -38.61
N SER A 424 -7.41 -12.11 -37.43
CA SER A 424 -6.15 -11.74 -36.73
C SER A 424 -6.39 -10.68 -35.63
N ASP A 425 -5.94 -11.02 -34.41
CA ASP A 425 -5.24 -10.22 -33.39
C ASP A 425 -5.54 -8.71 -33.25
N ASP A 426 -6.09 -8.30 -32.11
CA ASP A 426 -5.33 -7.60 -31.05
C ASP A 426 -6.18 -7.27 -29.79
N ALA A 427 -5.59 -7.60 -28.63
CA ALA A 427 -5.66 -7.01 -27.30
C ALA A 427 -7.02 -6.60 -26.68
N GLU A 428 -7.49 -7.41 -25.73
CA GLU A 428 -8.33 -6.97 -24.60
C GLU A 428 -7.43 -6.60 -23.42
N ASP A 429 -7.56 -5.35 -22.93
CA ASP A 429 -7.08 -4.88 -21.64
C ASP A 429 -8.28 -4.72 -20.70
N GLY A 430 -8.15 -5.20 -19.46
CA GLY A 430 -8.95 -4.72 -18.32
C GLY A 430 -9.75 -5.77 -17.57
N ALA A 431 -9.12 -6.44 -16.61
CA ALA A 431 -9.79 -7.04 -15.46
C ALA A 431 -8.88 -6.99 -14.21
N PRO A 432 -9.46 -6.93 -13.01
CA PRO A 432 -8.95 -6.16 -11.86
C PRO A 432 -7.99 -6.94 -10.94
N ASP A 433 -7.15 -6.17 -10.24
CA ASP A 433 -6.22 -6.61 -9.20
C ASP A 433 -6.94 -7.32 -8.05
N ASN A 434 -6.61 -8.61 -7.87
CA ASN A 434 -6.90 -9.41 -6.69
C ASN A 434 -5.55 -9.84 -6.10
N ASP A 435 -5.13 -9.16 -5.04
CA ASP A 435 -3.99 -9.55 -4.21
C ASP A 435 -4.44 -10.57 -3.16
N GLU A 436 -4.07 -11.84 -3.35
CA GLU A 436 -3.90 -12.83 -2.29
C GLU A 436 -2.57 -13.58 -2.49
N PRO A 437 -1.92 -14.04 -1.41
CA PRO A 437 -0.47 -14.19 -1.33
C PRO A 437 0.04 -15.53 -1.87
N ASP A 438 1.20 -15.49 -2.55
CA ASP A 438 1.91 -16.62 -3.15
C ASP A 438 2.27 -17.72 -2.13
N GLY A 439 1.63 -18.88 -2.29
CA GLY A 439 2.06 -20.16 -1.74
C GLY A 439 2.75 -20.98 -2.83
N ASP A 440 4.07 -21.15 -2.73
CA ASP A 440 4.88 -21.96 -3.64
C ASP A 440 4.80 -23.45 -3.25
N GLU A 441 4.21 -24.28 -4.12
CA GLU A 441 4.45 -25.73 -4.18
C GLU A 441 5.37 -26.04 -5.37
N PRO A 442 6.41 -26.90 -5.23
CA PRO A 442 7.06 -27.51 -6.36
C PRO A 442 6.90 -29.04 -6.36
N GLU A 443 6.59 -29.60 -7.53
CA GLU A 443 6.61 -31.03 -7.85
C GLU A 443 7.11 -31.17 -9.32
N PRO A 444 7.64 -32.33 -9.77
CA PRO A 444 8.90 -32.94 -9.34
C PRO A 444 9.78 -33.28 -10.57
N ASP A 445 11.07 -33.59 -10.38
CA ASP A 445 11.72 -34.58 -11.25
C ASP A 445 12.87 -35.31 -10.56
N GLU A 446 12.81 -36.63 -10.65
CA GLU A 446 13.75 -37.60 -10.12
C GLU A 446 14.91 -37.80 -11.11
N SER A 447 16.13 -37.93 -10.61
CA SER A 447 17.03 -38.97 -11.13
C SER A 447 18.19 -39.28 -10.19
N ASP A 448 18.26 -40.55 -9.85
CA ASP A 448 19.33 -41.27 -9.17
C ASP A 448 20.73 -40.99 -9.74
N ALA A 449 21.75 -40.92 -8.86
CA ALA A 449 22.76 -41.97 -8.74
C ALA A 449 23.97 -41.53 -7.90
N ASP A 450 24.15 -42.21 -6.77
CA ASP A 450 25.43 -42.44 -6.10
C ASP A 450 26.41 -43.15 -7.07
N PRO A 451 27.74 -42.93 -6.96
CA PRO A 451 28.48 -43.78 -6.04
C PRO A 451 29.68 -43.14 -5.31
N ALA A 452 29.89 -43.65 -4.11
CA ALA A 452 31.13 -43.66 -3.33
C ALA A 452 32.37 -44.20 -4.08
N GLU A 453 33.54 -43.59 -3.85
CA GLU A 453 34.69 -44.14 -3.09
C GLU A 453 36.03 -43.47 -3.47
N ALA A 454 36.89 -43.33 -2.45
CA ALA A 454 38.37 -43.27 -2.47
C ALA A 454 39.03 -41.99 -3.02
N THR A 455 40.11 -41.41 -2.47
CA THR A 455 41.11 -41.77 -1.45
C THR A 455 42.03 -40.56 -1.22
N ASP A 456 42.57 -40.45 -0.01
CA ASP A 456 43.90 -39.95 0.41
C ASP A 456 44.48 -38.60 -0.08
N ALA A 457 44.79 -37.77 0.93
CA ALA A 457 46.06 -37.09 1.20
C ALA A 457 46.84 -36.44 0.04
N ASP A 458 47.12 -35.13 0.12
CA ASP A 458 48.34 -34.61 0.77
C ASP A 458 48.38 -33.06 0.65
N ALA A 459 49.19 -32.46 1.52
CA ALA A 459 49.36 -31.03 1.74
C ALA A 459 49.87 -30.23 0.52
N ALA A 460 49.44 -28.97 0.40
CA ALA A 460 50.31 -27.80 0.20
C ALA A 460 49.49 -26.51 0.00
N SER A 461 49.60 -25.56 0.93
CA SER A 461 49.49 -24.14 0.60
C SER A 461 50.71 -23.73 -0.25
N PRO A 462 50.56 -22.74 -1.15
CA PRO A 462 51.07 -21.43 -0.77
C PRO A 462 50.26 -20.23 -1.28
N ASP A 463 50.52 -19.11 -0.60
CA ASP A 463 50.16 -17.73 -0.87
C ASP A 463 49.89 -17.33 -2.33
N GLY A 464 48.77 -16.62 -2.54
CA GLY A 464 48.48 -15.84 -3.73
C GLY A 464 47.91 -14.48 -3.33
N GLN A 465 48.78 -13.51 -3.07
CA GLN A 465 48.42 -12.09 -2.99
C GLN A 465 47.92 -11.63 -4.36
N VAL A 466 46.68 -11.15 -4.43
CA VAL A 466 46.12 -10.53 -5.63
C VAL A 466 46.45 -9.03 -5.57
N SER A 467 47.28 -8.54 -6.50
CA SER A 467 47.60 -7.12 -6.62
C SER A 467 46.64 -6.41 -7.56
N MET A 468 46.42 -5.13 -7.28
CA MET A 468 45.49 -4.18 -7.87
C MET A 468 45.86 -3.77 -9.31
N GLU A 469 45.93 -4.72 -10.25
CA GLU A 469 46.12 -4.46 -11.68
C GLU A 469 45.13 -5.23 -12.59
N ASP A 470 44.25 -6.07 -12.02
CA ASP A 470 43.19 -6.79 -12.77
C ASP A 470 41.84 -6.04 -12.85
N TYR A 471 41.83 -4.72 -12.61
CA TYR A 471 40.64 -3.87 -12.67
C TYR A 471 40.82 -2.63 -13.56
N LEU A 472 41.31 -2.81 -14.79
CA LEU A 472 41.25 -1.80 -15.86
C LEU A 472 40.67 -2.36 -17.16
#